data_AF-A0A0G2EH33-F1
#
_entry.id   AF-A0A0G2EH33-F1
#
_cell.length_a   1.000
_cell.length_b   1.000
_cell.length_c   1.000
_cell.angle_alpha   90.00
_cell.angle_beta   90.00
_cell.angle_gamma   90.00
#
_symmetry.space_group_name_H-M   'P 1'
#
loop_
_entity.id
_entity.type
_entity.pdbx_description
1 polymer ?
#
loop_
_entity_poly.entity_id
_entity_poly.type
_entity_poly.pdbx_seq_one_letter_code
_entity_poly.pdbx_strand_id
1 'polypeptide(L)'
;MRFTTLLLAIPALAVAAQDQVPLKDKAAGWFNKAKAYVPAAAPNPIDAGASQVAAKRKSVPILSAISNSPNFGIIDCERQGLLCTTWGAGVPSLYLFQIPVAAPDQTQQVTPLYIKPLNTTSVNTAEIVKFYAEQEYLTKTVDEKTGTETEKYRYDGIYHPINGQLKVFGLLHPVGYLIYGFSQIPSFVIMILISFVSRNIMGRRAANPRPRGPAPAAAAAQ
;
A
#
# COMPACT_ATOMS: atom_id res chain seq x y z
N MET A 1 -74.09 -4.19 -32.70
CA MET A 1 -72.86 -3.47 -33.14
C MET A 1 -72.36 -2.71 -31.93
N ARG A 2 -71.15 -2.84 -31.36
CA ARG A 2 -69.84 -3.27 -31.85
C ARG A 2 -69.06 -3.92 -30.69
N PHE A 3 -68.65 -5.17 -30.87
CA PHE A 3 -67.77 -5.95 -29.97
C PHE A 3 -66.39 -6.05 -30.64
N THR A 4 -65.58 -4.98 -30.68
CA THR A 4 -64.29 -5.08 -31.44
C THR A 4 -63.25 -3.99 -31.15
N THR A 5 -62.86 -3.71 -29.90
CA THR A 5 -61.70 -2.81 -29.64
C THR A 5 -60.81 -3.15 -28.44
N LEU A 6 -60.94 -4.31 -27.80
CA LEU A 6 -60.16 -4.65 -26.60
C LEU A 6 -59.25 -5.90 -26.74
N LEU A 7 -58.93 -6.30 -27.98
CA LEU A 7 -58.18 -7.53 -28.28
C LEU A 7 -56.88 -7.33 -29.08
N LEU A 8 -56.33 -6.11 -29.12
CA LEU A 8 -55.09 -5.80 -29.86
C LEU A 8 -53.96 -5.17 -29.03
N ALA A 9 -54.01 -5.25 -27.70
CA ALA A 9 -52.95 -4.73 -26.83
C ALA A 9 -52.25 -5.81 -25.97
N ILE A 10 -52.44 -7.10 -26.29
CA ILE A 10 -51.82 -8.22 -25.55
C ILE A 10 -50.52 -8.76 -26.21
N PRO A 11 -50.20 -8.61 -27.51
CA PRO A 11 -48.91 -9.10 -28.01
C PRO A 11 -47.71 -8.22 -27.64
N ALA A 12 -47.93 -6.96 -27.28
CA ALA A 12 -46.84 -6.00 -27.02
C ALA A 12 -46.17 -6.17 -25.63
N LEU A 13 -46.80 -6.89 -24.70
CA LEU A 13 -46.23 -7.17 -23.36
C LEU A 13 -45.51 -8.51 -23.28
N ALA A 14 -45.65 -9.39 -24.28
CA ALA A 14 -44.96 -10.68 -24.31
C ALA A 14 -43.53 -10.61 -24.89
N VAL A 15 -43.18 -9.54 -25.63
CA VAL A 15 -41.84 -9.36 -26.19
C VAL A 15 -40.86 -8.66 -25.23
N ALA A 16 -41.34 -8.01 -24.17
CA ALA A 16 -40.50 -7.33 -23.18
C ALA A 16 -40.00 -8.25 -22.03
N ALA A 17 -40.30 -9.55 -22.05
CA ALA A 17 -39.98 -10.49 -20.97
C ALA A 17 -38.87 -11.51 -21.29
N GLN A 18 -38.14 -11.37 -22.41
CA GLN A 18 -37.13 -12.36 -22.83
C GLN A 18 -35.65 -11.91 -22.81
N ASP A 19 -35.29 -10.81 -22.16
CA ASP A 19 -33.88 -10.42 -21.99
C ASP A 19 -33.38 -10.52 -20.54
N GLN A 20 -33.97 -11.43 -19.73
CA GLN A 20 -33.21 -12.06 -18.65
C GLN A 20 -32.17 -13.02 -19.24
N VAL A 21 -31.17 -12.46 -19.91
CA VAL A 21 -29.93 -13.19 -20.18
C VAL A 21 -29.43 -13.66 -18.81
N PRO A 22 -29.25 -14.98 -18.60
CA PRO A 22 -28.93 -15.53 -17.28
C PRO A 22 -27.72 -14.79 -16.74
N LEU A 23 -27.94 -13.96 -15.72
CA LEU A 23 -26.89 -13.23 -15.00
C LEU A 23 -25.77 -14.18 -14.55
N LYS A 24 -26.12 -15.44 -14.32
CA LYS A 24 -25.18 -16.53 -14.03
C LYS A 24 -24.22 -16.82 -15.18
N ASP A 25 -24.67 -16.86 -16.43
CA ASP A 25 -23.79 -17.14 -17.57
C ASP A 25 -22.95 -15.93 -17.97
N LYS A 26 -23.50 -14.71 -17.83
CA LYS A 26 -22.73 -13.47 -17.97
C LYS A 26 -21.69 -13.31 -16.84
N ALA A 27 -22.05 -13.65 -15.60
CA ALA A 27 -21.14 -13.63 -14.47
C ALA A 27 -20.08 -14.73 -14.59
N ALA A 28 -20.45 -15.94 -15.02
CA ALA A 28 -19.50 -17.04 -15.26
C ALA A 28 -18.55 -16.71 -16.42
N GLY A 29 -19.06 -16.11 -17.50
CA GLY A 29 -18.25 -15.62 -18.63
C GLY A 29 -17.28 -14.50 -18.21
N TRP A 30 -17.72 -13.59 -17.34
CA TRP A 30 -16.85 -12.56 -16.76
C TRP A 30 -15.82 -13.16 -15.81
N PHE A 31 -16.19 -14.14 -14.98
CA PHE A 31 -15.29 -14.82 -14.05
C PHE A 31 -14.22 -15.64 -14.80
N ASN A 32 -14.60 -16.30 -15.89
CA ASN A 32 -13.68 -17.05 -16.74
C ASN A 32 -12.71 -16.11 -17.48
N LYS A 33 -13.17 -14.96 -17.96
CA LYS A 33 -12.29 -13.91 -18.50
C LYS A 33 -11.35 -13.37 -17.42
N ALA A 34 -11.86 -13.05 -16.22
CA ALA A 34 -11.04 -12.58 -15.11
C ALA A 34 -9.96 -13.61 -14.73
N LYS A 35 -10.30 -14.91 -14.71
CA LYS A 35 -9.33 -16.00 -14.44
C LYS A 35 -8.25 -16.10 -15.53
N ALA A 36 -8.61 -15.85 -16.79
CA ALA A 36 -7.63 -15.80 -17.90
C ALA A 36 -6.72 -14.55 -17.85
N TYR A 37 -7.14 -13.48 -17.17
CA TYR A 37 -6.31 -12.30 -16.91
C TYR A 37 -5.42 -12.42 -15.65
N VAL A 38 -5.55 -13.50 -14.87
CA VAL A 38 -4.60 -13.80 -13.79
C VAL A 38 -3.40 -14.53 -14.43
N PRO A 39 -2.21 -13.91 -14.53
CA PRO A 39 -1.06 -14.57 -15.10
C PRO A 39 -0.69 -15.79 -14.24
N ALA A 40 -0.77 -16.99 -14.83
CA ALA A 40 -0.42 -18.27 -14.20
C ALA A 40 1.10 -18.44 -13.95
N ALA A 41 1.91 -17.39 -14.12
CA ALA A 41 3.36 -17.43 -14.10
C ALA A 41 4.00 -16.36 -13.19
N ALA A 42 3.22 -15.71 -12.32
CA ALA A 42 3.83 -15.02 -11.18
C ALA A 42 4.20 -16.10 -10.15
N PRO A 43 5.44 -16.12 -9.61
CA PRO A 43 5.71 -16.92 -8.42
C PRO A 43 4.64 -16.54 -7.39
N ASN A 44 4.00 -17.55 -6.81
CA ASN A 44 3.06 -17.31 -5.73
C ASN A 44 3.78 -16.43 -4.67
N PRO A 45 3.11 -15.39 -4.15
CA PRO A 45 3.74 -14.46 -3.22
C PRO A 45 4.22 -15.18 -1.94
N ILE A 46 3.66 -16.36 -1.66
CA ILE A 46 4.03 -17.23 -0.55
C ILE A 46 5.43 -17.85 -0.75
N ASP A 47 5.76 -18.41 -1.92
CA ASP A 47 7.08 -19.04 -2.11
C ASP A 47 8.17 -17.96 -2.24
N ALA A 48 7.84 -16.82 -2.84
CA ALA A 48 8.70 -15.65 -2.86
C ALA A 48 9.02 -15.19 -1.42
N GLY A 49 8.00 -15.02 -0.57
CA GLY A 49 8.19 -14.67 0.84
C GLY A 49 8.98 -15.72 1.63
N ALA A 50 8.69 -17.00 1.42
CA ALA A 50 9.39 -18.10 2.08
C ALA A 50 10.89 -18.14 1.77
N SER A 51 11.27 -17.90 0.51
CA SER A 51 12.67 -17.84 0.10
C SER A 51 13.46 -16.72 0.80
N GLN A 52 12.82 -15.56 1.03
CA GLN A 52 13.43 -14.44 1.72
C GLN A 52 13.64 -14.72 3.20
N VAL A 53 12.64 -15.31 3.87
CA VAL A 53 12.77 -15.70 5.27
C VAL A 53 13.86 -16.75 5.43
N ALA A 54 13.95 -17.71 4.51
CA ALA A 54 15.01 -18.71 4.50
C ALA A 54 16.40 -18.09 4.33
N ALA A 55 16.56 -17.15 3.39
CA ALA A 55 17.84 -16.45 3.18
C ALA A 55 18.28 -15.65 4.42
N LYS A 56 17.36 -14.89 5.02
CA LYS A 56 17.61 -14.15 6.28
C LYS A 56 18.00 -15.07 7.42
N ARG A 57 17.34 -16.23 7.57
CA ARG A 57 17.69 -17.21 8.63
C ARG A 57 19.04 -17.87 8.40
N LYS A 58 19.39 -18.16 7.13
CA LYS A 58 20.69 -18.74 6.78
C LYS A 58 21.86 -17.78 6.94
N SER A 59 21.65 -16.47 6.84
CA SER A 59 22.73 -15.48 6.99
C SER A 59 23.16 -15.28 8.44
N VAL A 60 22.24 -15.45 9.39
CA VAL A 60 22.51 -15.30 10.84
C VAL A 60 23.69 -16.15 11.32
N PRO A 61 23.73 -17.48 11.13
CA PRO A 61 24.85 -18.29 11.61
C PRO A 61 26.19 -17.91 10.99
N ILE A 62 26.19 -17.44 9.74
CA ILE A 62 27.41 -16.99 9.04
C ILE A 62 27.90 -15.68 9.66
N LEU A 63 27.01 -14.73 9.88
CA LEU A 63 27.33 -13.43 10.48
C LEU A 63 27.51 -13.50 12.01
N SER A 64 27.08 -14.57 12.68
CA SER A 64 27.43 -14.80 14.09
C SER A 64 28.85 -15.33 14.28
N ALA A 65 29.44 -15.91 13.24
CA ALA A 65 30.76 -16.52 13.30
C ALA A 65 31.92 -15.54 13.02
N ILE A 66 31.63 -14.31 12.57
CA ILE A 66 32.65 -13.29 12.33
C ILE A 66 33.04 -12.60 13.64
N SER A 67 34.29 -12.12 13.73
CA SER A 67 34.88 -11.54 14.94
C SER A 67 34.18 -10.28 15.46
N ASN A 68 33.61 -9.47 14.56
CA ASN A 68 32.75 -8.32 14.91
C ASN A 68 31.31 -8.65 14.50
N SER A 69 30.68 -9.58 15.23
CA SER A 69 29.31 -9.99 14.91
C SER A 69 28.30 -8.92 15.34
N PRO A 70 27.35 -8.54 14.47
CA PRO A 70 26.28 -7.64 14.84
C PRO A 70 25.18 -8.36 15.62
N ASN A 71 24.42 -7.60 16.40
CA ASN A 71 23.19 -8.10 17.01
C ASN A 71 22.08 -8.19 15.96
N PHE A 72 21.38 -9.33 15.90
CA PHE A 72 20.30 -9.56 14.95
C PHE A 72 18.93 -9.34 15.57
N GLY A 73 18.01 -8.82 14.77
CA GLY A 73 16.59 -8.71 15.08
C GLY A 73 15.75 -8.95 13.84
N ILE A 74 14.50 -9.35 14.02
CA ILE A 74 13.52 -9.49 12.95
C ILE A 74 12.31 -8.64 13.30
N ILE A 75 11.88 -7.83 12.33
CA ILE A 75 10.62 -7.09 12.38
C ILE A 75 9.68 -7.76 11.40
N ASP A 76 8.53 -8.22 11.91
CA ASP A 76 7.47 -8.82 11.12
C ASP A 76 6.33 -7.80 10.99
N CYS A 77 6.21 -7.17 9.82
CA CYS A 77 5.21 -6.13 9.61
C CYS A 77 3.76 -6.64 9.63
N GLU A 78 3.54 -7.94 9.45
CA GLU A 78 2.19 -8.54 9.59
C GLU A 78 1.78 -8.61 11.06
N ARG A 79 2.73 -8.95 11.95
CA ARG A 79 2.49 -9.02 13.40
C ARG A 79 2.68 -7.68 14.11
N GLN A 80 3.55 -6.83 13.57
CA GLN A 80 4.01 -5.58 14.17
C GLN A 80 3.80 -4.40 13.22
N GLY A 81 2.61 -4.30 12.60
CA GLY A 81 2.28 -3.25 11.64
C GLY A 81 2.46 -1.83 12.20
N LEU A 82 2.23 -1.62 13.49
CA LEU A 82 2.51 -0.34 14.16
C LEU A 82 4.01 0.01 14.15
N LEU A 83 4.89 -0.96 14.39
CA LEU A 83 6.33 -0.72 14.38
C LEU A 83 6.80 -0.34 12.97
N CYS A 84 6.31 -1.06 11.96
CA CYS A 84 6.66 -0.78 10.57
C CYS A 84 6.15 0.59 10.09
N THR A 85 4.93 0.98 10.46
CA THR A 85 4.40 2.32 10.14
C THR A 85 5.11 3.43 10.90
N THR A 86 5.47 3.21 12.17
CA THR A 86 6.24 4.16 12.97
C THR A 86 7.63 4.41 12.38
N TRP A 87 8.28 3.37 11.87
CA TRP A 87 9.62 3.48 11.27
C TRP A 87 9.58 3.78 9.77
N GLY A 88 8.40 3.87 9.15
CA GLY A 88 8.26 3.95 7.69
C GLY A 88 8.91 2.77 6.97
N ALA A 89 8.98 1.61 7.62
CA ALA A 89 9.74 0.47 7.13
C ALA A 89 8.98 -0.29 6.04
N GLY A 90 9.56 -0.33 4.83
CA GLY A 90 9.06 -1.11 3.70
C GLY A 90 9.70 -2.50 3.62
N VAL A 91 8.91 -3.53 3.28
CA VAL A 91 9.40 -4.89 3.08
C VAL A 91 9.64 -5.19 1.58
N PRO A 92 10.69 -5.95 1.22
CA PRO A 92 11.74 -6.48 2.08
C PRO A 92 12.98 -5.58 2.12
N SER A 93 13.50 -5.29 3.31
CA SER A 93 14.73 -4.51 3.49
C SER A 93 15.56 -4.99 4.68
N LEU A 94 16.85 -4.65 4.67
CA LEU A 94 17.80 -4.83 5.77
C LEU A 94 18.06 -3.49 6.44
N TYR A 95 18.04 -3.47 7.77
CA TYR A 95 18.37 -2.30 8.59
C TYR A 95 19.65 -2.62 9.36
N LEU A 96 20.65 -1.75 9.23
CA LEU A 96 21.86 -1.80 10.03
C LEU A 96 21.97 -0.51 10.83
N PHE A 97 21.87 -0.64 12.15
CA PHE A 97 22.08 0.45 13.10
C PHE A 97 23.50 0.37 13.63
N GLN A 98 24.26 1.44 13.45
CA GLN A 98 25.55 1.59 14.09
C GLN A 98 25.38 2.40 15.37
N ILE A 99 25.10 1.71 16.47
CA ILE A 99 24.88 2.34 17.77
C ILE A 99 26.25 2.76 18.32
N PRO A 100 26.53 4.06 18.44
CA PRO A 100 27.79 4.53 18.98
C PRO A 100 27.80 4.33 20.50
N VAL A 101 28.98 4.04 21.05
CA VAL A 101 29.18 3.91 22.49
C VAL A 101 29.14 5.31 23.10
N ALA A 102 28.28 5.50 24.11
CA ALA A 102 28.09 6.78 24.78
C ALA A 102 29.44 7.39 25.19
N ALA A 103 29.81 8.49 24.54
CA ALA A 103 30.95 9.30 24.96
C ALA A 103 30.55 10.09 26.22
N PRO A 104 31.46 10.27 27.18
CA PRO A 104 31.17 10.94 28.46
C PRO A 104 30.63 12.38 28.30
N ASP A 105 30.87 13.02 27.16
CA ASP A 105 30.50 14.41 26.90
C ASP A 105 29.26 14.61 26.00
N GLN A 106 28.61 13.54 25.51
CA GLN A 106 27.46 13.66 24.60
C GLN A 106 26.24 12.90 25.10
N THR A 107 25.18 13.64 25.41
CA THR A 107 23.87 13.10 25.83
C THR A 107 23.10 12.43 24.70
N GLN A 108 23.48 12.64 23.43
CA GLN A 108 22.82 12.04 22.27
C GLN A 108 23.76 11.98 21.05
N GLN A 109 24.39 10.83 20.84
CA GLN A 109 25.19 10.60 19.64
C GLN A 109 24.29 10.20 18.47
N VAL A 110 24.59 10.73 17.28
CA VAL A 110 23.90 10.37 16.04
C VAL A 110 24.21 8.91 15.73
N THR A 111 23.17 8.08 15.69
CA THR A 111 23.27 6.66 15.31
C THR A 111 23.04 6.49 13.80
N PRO A 112 24.07 6.31 12.96
CA PRO A 112 23.84 6.14 11.53
C PRO A 112 23.04 4.87 11.25
N LEU A 113 22.08 5.01 10.32
CA LEU A 113 21.20 3.94 9.86
C LEU A 113 21.45 3.69 8.38
N TYR A 114 21.70 2.43 8.03
CA TYR A 114 21.81 1.97 6.66
C TYR A 114 20.63 1.06 6.31
N ILE A 115 19.95 1.37 5.20
CA ILE A 115 18.80 0.60 4.72
C ILE A 115 19.11 0.08 3.32
N LYS A 116 19.23 -1.25 3.19
CA LYS A 116 19.35 -1.92 1.89
C LYS A 116 18.01 -2.55 1.51
N PRO A 117 17.29 -2.02 0.50
CA PRO A 117 16.13 -2.72 -0.04
C PRO A 117 16.60 -4.01 -0.71
N LEU A 118 15.84 -5.08 -0.51
CA LEU A 118 16.08 -6.38 -1.12
C LEU A 118 15.10 -6.58 -2.28
N ASN A 119 15.46 -7.45 -3.21
CA ASN A 119 14.54 -7.85 -4.27
C ASN A 119 13.37 -8.64 -3.66
N THR A 120 12.15 -8.33 -4.14
CA THR A 120 10.89 -8.93 -3.68
C THR A 120 10.72 -10.38 -4.12
N THR A 121 11.43 -10.82 -5.15
CA THR A 121 11.25 -12.15 -5.77
C THR A 121 12.36 -13.14 -5.44
N SER A 122 13.57 -12.67 -5.15
CA SER A 122 14.70 -13.53 -4.82
C SER A 122 15.70 -12.81 -3.91
N VAL A 123 16.03 -13.43 -2.78
CA VAL A 123 17.06 -12.94 -1.85
C VAL A 123 18.07 -14.04 -1.62
N ASN A 124 19.35 -13.72 -1.80
CA ASN A 124 20.43 -14.64 -1.55
C ASN A 124 21.05 -14.39 -0.17
N THR A 125 21.38 -15.46 0.54
CA THR A 125 22.15 -15.41 1.80
C THR A 125 23.47 -14.66 1.61
N ALA A 126 24.16 -14.90 0.48
CA ALA A 126 25.44 -14.26 0.18
C ALA A 126 25.31 -12.74 0.07
N GLU A 127 24.19 -12.21 -0.42
CA GLU A 127 23.97 -10.77 -0.55
C GLU A 127 23.83 -10.09 0.82
N ILE A 128 23.14 -10.75 1.76
CA ILE A 128 23.00 -10.28 3.13
C ILE A 128 24.34 -10.30 3.85
N VAL A 129 25.10 -11.40 3.67
CA VAL A 129 26.44 -11.52 4.26
C VAL A 129 27.37 -10.46 3.70
N LYS A 130 27.41 -10.29 2.38
CA LYS A 130 28.21 -9.27 1.71
C LYS A 130 27.90 -7.87 2.21
N PHE A 131 26.63 -7.54 2.42
CA PHE A 131 26.24 -6.22 2.92
C PHE A 131 27.00 -5.83 4.18
N TYR A 132 27.11 -6.73 5.17
CA TYR A 132 27.82 -6.46 6.43
C TYR A 132 29.30 -6.84 6.36
N ALA A 133 29.63 -8.08 5.95
CA ALA A 133 30.98 -8.62 6.00
C ALA A 133 31.96 -7.88 5.06
N GLU A 134 31.51 -7.48 3.87
CA GLU A 134 32.31 -6.69 2.93
C GLU A 134 32.09 -5.18 3.10
N GLN A 135 31.32 -4.77 4.12
CA GLN A 135 31.04 -3.35 4.41
C GLN A 135 30.43 -2.60 3.22
N GLU A 136 29.63 -3.29 2.39
CA GLU A 136 28.98 -2.70 1.21
C GLU A 136 28.12 -1.48 1.58
N TYR A 137 27.64 -1.41 2.82
CA TYR A 137 26.86 -0.30 3.35
C TYR A 137 27.62 1.04 3.35
N LEU A 138 28.97 1.02 3.37
CA LEU A 138 29.85 2.20 3.29
C LEU A 138 30.19 2.61 1.85
N THR A 139 29.64 1.92 0.84
CA THR A 139 29.87 2.29 -0.55
C THR A 139 29.42 3.73 -0.78
N LYS A 140 30.33 4.59 -1.22
CA LYS A 140 30.01 5.98 -1.53
C LYS A 140 29.52 6.12 -2.97
N THR A 141 28.55 6.99 -3.16
CA THR A 141 28.06 7.45 -4.45
C THR A 141 28.29 8.95 -4.55
N VAL A 142 28.69 9.42 -5.73
CA VAL A 142 28.88 10.84 -5.98
C VAL A 142 27.61 11.36 -6.63
N ASP A 143 26.97 12.35 -5.99
CA ASP A 143 25.89 13.07 -6.62
C ASP A 143 26.45 13.94 -7.75
N GLU A 144 26.11 13.59 -8.99
CA GLU A 144 26.60 14.27 -10.20
C GLU A 144 26.33 15.78 -10.20
N LYS A 145 25.28 16.23 -9.50
CA LYS A 145 24.85 17.64 -9.49
C LYS A 145 25.53 18.49 -8.43
N THR A 146 25.90 17.92 -7.29
CA THR A 146 26.45 18.64 -6.13
C THR A 146 27.91 18.26 -5.85
N GLY A 147 28.46 17.24 -6.53
CA GLY A 147 29.79 16.71 -6.29
C GLY A 147 30.00 16.17 -4.88
N THR A 148 28.92 15.96 -4.14
CA THR A 148 28.97 15.54 -2.74
C THR A 148 29.00 14.03 -2.67
N GLU A 149 29.96 13.49 -1.92
CA GLU A 149 30.03 12.06 -1.64
C GLU A 149 29.02 11.69 -0.55
N THR A 150 28.09 10.81 -0.88
CA THR A 150 27.10 10.29 0.07
C THR A 150 27.25 8.77 0.17
N GLU A 151 27.05 8.23 1.37
CA GLU A 151 27.00 6.78 1.56
C GLU A 151 25.71 6.24 0.93
N LYS A 152 25.83 5.32 -0.02
CA LYS A 152 24.74 4.84 -0.90
C LYS A 152 23.49 4.41 -0.14
N TYR A 153 23.68 3.73 0.99
CA TYR A 153 22.59 3.13 1.77
C TYR A 153 22.25 3.90 3.04
N ARG A 154 22.93 5.03 3.30
CA ARG A 154 22.71 5.82 4.51
C ARG A 154 21.36 6.52 4.43
N TYR A 155 20.60 6.39 5.51
CA TYR A 155 19.29 7.00 5.64
C TYR A 155 19.29 8.00 6.79
N ASP A 156 19.20 9.29 6.47
CA ASP A 156 19.08 10.41 7.43
C ASP A 156 17.75 11.18 7.27
N GLY A 157 16.70 10.50 6.80
CA GLY A 157 15.40 11.11 6.54
C GLY A 157 14.62 11.52 7.79
N ILE A 158 13.54 12.27 7.58
CA ILE A 158 12.64 12.79 8.63
C ILE A 158 12.04 11.66 9.50
N TYR A 159 11.85 10.47 8.94
CA TYR A 159 11.34 9.27 9.60
C TYR A 159 12.42 8.41 10.27
N HIS A 160 13.66 8.89 10.38
CA HIS A 160 14.71 8.14 11.05
C HIS A 160 14.29 7.83 12.51
N PRO A 161 14.27 6.54 12.94
CA PRO A 161 13.60 6.14 14.18
C PRO A 161 14.29 6.62 15.46
N ILE A 162 15.60 6.87 15.40
CA ILE A 162 16.43 7.31 16.53
C ILE A 162 16.73 8.82 16.46
N ASN A 163 17.25 9.31 15.33
CA ASN A 163 17.73 10.71 15.19
C ASN A 163 16.82 11.59 14.31
N GLY A 164 15.73 11.06 13.76
CA GLY A 164 14.89 11.80 12.83
C GLY A 164 14.15 12.92 13.52
N GLN A 165 13.83 13.97 12.76
CA GLN A 165 13.12 15.14 13.28
C GLN A 165 11.79 14.75 13.96
N LEU A 166 11.03 13.81 13.37
CA LEU A 166 9.79 13.33 13.98
C LEU A 166 10.01 12.65 15.33
N LYS A 167 11.15 11.98 15.54
CA LYS A 167 11.47 11.38 16.83
C LYS A 167 11.84 12.43 17.86
N VAL A 168 12.66 13.41 17.48
CA VAL A 168 13.06 14.53 18.34
C VAL A 168 11.85 15.32 18.81
N PHE A 169 10.90 15.59 17.92
CA PHE A 169 9.65 16.26 18.29
C PHE A 169 8.63 15.35 18.99
N GLY A 170 8.88 14.04 19.11
CA GLY A 170 7.95 13.09 19.72
C GLY A 170 6.73 12.72 18.84
N LEU A 171 6.69 13.17 17.58
CA LEU A 171 5.59 12.91 16.64
C LEU A 171 5.68 11.55 15.96
N LEU A 172 6.84 10.87 15.99
CA LEU A 172 7.03 9.61 15.26
C LEU A 172 5.99 8.54 15.64
N HIS A 173 5.71 8.36 16.94
CA HIS A 173 4.74 7.38 17.40
C HIS A 173 3.29 7.79 17.06
N PRO A 174 2.84 9.03 17.35
CA PRO A 174 1.52 9.50 16.90
C PRO A 174 1.28 9.34 15.39
N VAL A 175 2.26 9.69 14.57
CA VAL A 175 2.18 9.54 13.11
C VAL A 175 2.09 8.06 12.72
N GLY A 176 2.89 7.20 13.35
CA GLY A 176 2.82 5.75 13.15
C GLY A 176 1.43 5.18 13.45
N TYR A 177 0.83 5.55 14.59
CA TYR A 177 -0.54 5.14 14.94
C TYR A 177 -1.58 5.65 13.93
N LEU A 178 -1.42 6.88 13.43
CA LEU A 178 -2.33 7.45 12.44
C LEU A 178 -2.26 6.67 11.11
N ILE A 179 -1.04 6.42 10.62
CA ILE A 179 -0.82 5.66 9.37
C ILE A 179 -1.34 4.23 9.53
N TYR A 180 -1.01 3.56 10.63
CA TYR A 180 -1.49 2.22 10.93
C TYR A 180 -3.01 2.16 11.02
N GLY A 181 -3.63 3.08 11.76
CA GLY A 181 -5.07 3.14 11.90
C GLY A 181 -5.76 3.33 10.54
N PHE A 182 -5.23 4.21 9.69
CA PHE A 182 -5.76 4.42 8.35
C PHE A 182 -5.55 3.20 7.44
N SER A 183 -4.45 2.47 7.57
CA SER A 183 -4.19 1.26 6.77
C SER A 183 -5.12 0.10 7.12
N GLN A 184 -5.67 0.08 8.34
CA GLN A 184 -6.66 -0.93 8.74
C GLN A 184 -8.07 -0.63 8.20
N ILE A 185 -8.32 0.56 7.65
CA ILE A 185 -9.63 0.92 7.11
C ILE A 185 -9.82 0.24 5.75
N PRO A 186 -10.77 -0.70 5.62
CA PRO A 186 -11.05 -1.30 4.32
C PRO A 186 -11.62 -0.27 3.35
N SER A 187 -11.30 -0.40 2.06
CA SER A 187 -11.76 0.55 1.02
C SER A 187 -13.28 0.73 0.98
N PHE A 188 -14.06 -0.30 1.37
CA PHE A 188 -15.52 -0.21 1.40
C PHE A 188 -16.03 0.78 2.46
N VAL A 189 -15.32 0.98 3.57
CA VAL A 189 -15.73 1.92 4.63
C VAL A 189 -15.67 3.35 4.11
N ILE A 190 -14.66 3.69 3.31
CA ILE A 190 -14.55 5.00 2.67
C ILE A 190 -15.71 5.20 1.67
N MET A 191 -16.08 4.17 0.91
CA MET A 191 -17.24 4.24 0.00
C MET A 191 -18.56 4.45 0.75
N ILE A 192 -18.72 3.78 1.90
CA ILE A 192 -19.90 3.96 2.77
C ILE A 192 -19.93 5.39 3.33
N LEU A 193 -18.80 5.90 3.83
CA LEU A 193 -18.70 7.25 4.38
C LEU A 193 -19.06 8.31 3.33
N ILE A 194 -18.49 8.21 2.13
CA ILE A 194 -18.80 9.12 1.00
C ILE A 194 -20.29 9.02 0.63
N SER A 195 -20.86 7.82 0.65
CA SER A 195 -22.29 7.60 0.35
C SER A 195 -23.20 8.33 1.34
N PHE A 196 -22.91 8.26 2.64
CA PHE A 196 -23.71 8.96 3.66
C PHE A 196 -23.55 10.48 3.60
N VAL A 197 -22.33 10.99 3.38
CA VAL A 197 -22.08 12.44 3.22
C VAL A 197 -22.80 12.96 1.98
N SER A 198 -22.69 12.24 0.85
CA SER A 198 -23.35 12.61 -0.40
C SER A 198 -24.89 12.60 -0.27
N ARG A 199 -25.45 11.57 0.39
CA ARG A 199 -26.89 11.50 0.67
C ARG A 199 -27.38 12.60 1.61
N ASN A 200 -26.59 13.03 2.59
CA ASN A 200 -26.95 14.16 3.45
C ASN A 200 -26.99 15.49 2.66
N ILE A 201 -26.02 15.71 1.76
CA ILE A 201 -25.97 16.91 0.92
C ILE A 201 -27.08 16.90 -0.14
N MET A 202 -27.31 15.77 -0.83
CA MET A 202 -28.39 15.65 -1.82
C MET A 202 -29.78 15.66 -1.18
N GLY A 203 -29.94 15.04 0.00
CA GLY A 203 -31.19 15.07 0.76
C GLY A 203 -31.58 16.49 1.17
N ARG A 204 -30.61 17.32 1.58
CA ARG A 204 -30.84 18.75 1.87
C ARG A 204 -31.21 19.58 0.64
N ARG A 205 -30.74 19.19 -0.56
CA ARG A 205 -31.12 19.83 -1.83
C ARG A 205 -32.49 19.39 -2.32
N ALA A 206 -32.87 18.13 -2.10
CA ALA A 206 -34.18 17.59 -2.44
C ALA A 206 -35.30 18.10 -1.51
N ALA A 207 -34.99 18.39 -0.24
CA ALA A 207 -35.93 18.96 0.73
C ALA A 207 -36.24 20.45 0.51
N ASN A 208 -35.41 21.16 -0.27
CA ASN A 208 -35.69 22.54 -0.70
C ASN A 208 -35.54 22.62 -2.23
N PRO A 209 -36.51 22.05 -2.99
CA PRO A 209 -36.49 22.16 -4.43
C PRO A 209 -36.66 23.64 -4.76
N ARG A 210 -35.56 24.30 -5.13
CA ARG A 210 -35.64 25.64 -5.73
C ARG A 210 -36.65 25.55 -6.88
N PRO A 211 -37.64 26.44 -6.96
CA PRO A 211 -38.61 26.42 -8.04
C PRO A 211 -37.84 26.41 -9.35
N ARG A 212 -38.03 25.35 -10.14
CA ARG A 212 -37.51 25.30 -11.50
C ARG A 212 -38.22 26.44 -12.23
N GLY A 213 -37.50 27.54 -12.45
CA GLY A 213 -38.00 28.65 -13.26
C GLY A 213 -38.51 28.09 -14.60
N PRO A 214 -39.58 28.67 -15.16
CA PRO A 214 -40.25 28.14 -16.34
C PRO A 214 -39.23 27.96 -17.47
N ALA A 215 -39.23 26.76 -18.07
CA ALA A 215 -38.45 26.50 -19.27
C ALA A 215 -38.95 27.44 -20.38
N PRO A 216 -38.06 28.16 -21.09
CA PRO A 216 -38.49 29.02 -22.19
C PRO A 216 -39.17 28.16 -23.26
N ALA A 217 -40.38 28.56 -23.64
CA ALA A 217 -41.14 27.93 -24.70
C ALA A 217 -40.33 27.98 -26.01
N ALA A 218 -40.16 26.83 -26.66
CA ALA A 218 -39.60 26.76 -27.99
C ALA A 218 -40.52 27.52 -28.95
N ALA A 219 -40.05 28.65 -29.47
CA ALA A 219 -40.73 29.38 -30.52
C ALA A 219 -40.70 28.54 -31.80
N ALA A 220 -41.88 28.10 -32.25
CA ALA A 220 -42.06 27.49 -33.56
C ALA A 220 -41.80 28.55 -34.64
N ALA A 221 -40.86 28.28 -35.53
CA ALA A 221 -40.63 29.08 -36.73
C ALA A 221 -41.73 28.81 -37.76
N GLN A 222 -42.32 29.89 -38.29
CA GLN A 222 -43.06 29.92 -39.55
C GLN A 222 -42.18 30.61 -40.60
#